data_AF-A0A7Z9KVG5-F1
#
_entry.id   AF-A0A7Z9KVG5-F1
#
_cell.length_a   1.000
_cell.length_b   1.000
_cell.length_c   1.000
_cell.angle_alpha   90.00
_cell.angle_beta   90.00
_cell.angle_gamma   90.00
#
_symmetry.space_group_name_H-M   'P 1'
#
loop_
_entity.id
_entity.type
_entity.pdbx_description
1 polymer ?
#
loop_
_entity_poly.entity_id
_entity_poly.type
_entity_poly.pdbx_seq_one_letter_code
_entity_poly.pdbx_strand_id
1 'polypeptide(L)'
;MAKRKTKTRRRKKEFSLWDAGVALGNLTILTEGALGTSPISFITGKQDLGMKTSSGWGDMVLAGQTSLVGADEISLADLLSEPALAYSQIANNMRSNGMGMAITAVGFNVGAKLLRRLLRQPINSSNKMIR
;
A
#
# COMPACT_ATOMS: atom_id res chain seq x y z
N MET A 1 -41.77 11.90 -35.14
CA MET A 1 -40.52 11.18 -35.45
C MET A 1 -39.68 11.06 -34.18
N ALA A 2 -39.38 9.85 -33.71
CA ALA A 2 -38.58 9.64 -32.49
C ALA A 2 -37.07 9.69 -32.81
N LYS A 3 -36.30 10.57 -32.13
CA LYS A 3 -34.84 10.64 -32.29
C LYS A 3 -34.19 9.36 -31.74
N ARG A 4 -33.56 8.56 -32.62
CA ARG A 4 -32.76 7.39 -32.21
C ARG A 4 -31.59 7.86 -31.33
N LYS A 5 -31.46 7.31 -30.13
CA LYS A 5 -30.29 7.54 -29.27
C LYS A 5 -29.03 7.02 -29.96
N THR A 6 -28.09 7.91 -30.26
CA THR A 6 -26.79 7.57 -30.83
C THR A 6 -26.01 6.70 -29.85
N LYS A 7 -25.61 5.48 -30.23
CA LYS A 7 -24.75 4.62 -29.41
C LYS A 7 -23.39 5.32 -29.22
N THR A 8 -23.11 5.84 -28.03
CA THR A 8 -21.81 6.39 -27.67
C THR A 8 -20.78 5.28 -27.66
N ARG A 9 -19.73 5.38 -28.50
CA ARG A 9 -18.58 4.47 -28.44
C ARG A 9 -17.94 4.57 -27.06
N ARG A 10 -17.90 3.46 -26.31
CA ARG A 10 -17.10 3.36 -25.09
C ARG A 10 -15.64 3.57 -25.48
N ARG A 11 -15.02 4.65 -25.01
CA ARG A 11 -13.56 4.84 -25.15
C ARG A 11 -12.86 3.62 -24.57
N LYS A 12 -11.83 3.11 -25.26
CA LYS A 12 -10.97 2.06 -24.72
C LYS A 12 -10.39 2.57 -23.40
N LYS A 13 -10.32 1.70 -22.38
CA LYS A 13 -9.66 2.00 -21.10
C LYS A 13 -8.16 2.02 -21.36
N GLU A 14 -7.66 3.11 -21.90
CA GLU A 14 -6.23 3.34 -22.00
C GLU A 14 -5.68 3.55 -20.59
N PHE A 15 -4.53 2.94 -20.31
CA PHE A 15 -3.85 3.04 -19.02
C PHE A 15 -3.53 4.50 -18.74
N SER A 16 -4.19 5.09 -17.75
CA SER A 16 -3.95 6.49 -17.36
C SER A 16 -2.88 6.53 -16.28
N LEU A 17 -1.80 7.30 -16.49
CA LEU A 17 -0.78 7.56 -15.48
C LEU A 17 -1.38 8.13 -14.19
N TRP A 18 -2.48 8.87 -14.30
CA TRP A 18 -3.22 9.36 -13.13
C TRP A 18 -3.81 8.21 -12.31
N ASP A 19 -4.50 7.29 -12.98
CA ASP A 19 -5.15 6.16 -12.32
C ASP A 19 -4.06 5.21 -11.75
N ALA A 20 -2.90 5.11 -12.40
CA ALA A 20 -1.72 4.40 -11.87
C ALA A 20 -1.15 5.06 -10.60
N GLY A 21 -1.04 6.39 -10.56
CA GLY A 21 -0.59 7.13 -9.37
C GLY A 21 -1.55 7.00 -8.19
N VAL A 22 -2.86 7.06 -8.44
CA VAL A 22 -3.88 6.83 -7.39
C VAL A 22 -3.85 5.38 -6.90
N ALA A 23 -3.64 4.42 -7.81
CA ALA A 23 -3.47 3.03 -7.42
C ALA A 23 -2.22 2.83 -6.55
N LEU A 24 -1.08 3.42 -6.93
CA LEU A 24 0.15 3.37 -6.13
C LEU A 24 -0.02 4.01 -4.76
N GLY A 25 -0.70 5.16 -4.64
CA GLY A 25 -0.93 5.79 -3.34
C GLY A 25 -1.90 5.00 -2.43
N ASN A 26 -2.90 4.33 -2.99
CA ASN A 26 -3.72 3.40 -2.20
C ASN A 26 -2.93 2.13 -1.83
N LEU A 27 -2.04 1.68 -2.72
CA LEU A 27 -1.16 0.55 -2.46
C LEU A 27 -0.17 0.87 -1.33
N THR A 28 0.42 2.06 -1.29
CA THR A 28 1.33 2.48 -0.22
C THR A 28 0.61 2.54 1.13
N ILE A 29 -0.61 3.07 1.18
CA ILE A 29 -1.42 3.09 2.41
C ILE A 29 -1.68 1.65 2.91
N LEU A 30 -1.96 0.73 1.99
CA LEU A 30 -2.23 -0.66 2.33
C LEU A 30 -0.96 -1.39 2.78
N THR A 31 0.16 -1.20 2.10
CA THR A 31 1.42 -1.85 2.49
C THR A 31 2.01 -1.24 3.76
N GLU A 32 1.89 0.06 3.98
CA GLU A 32 2.32 0.69 5.24
C GLU A 32 1.48 0.18 6.41
N GLY A 33 0.15 0.08 6.26
CA GLY A 33 -0.73 -0.42 7.32
C GLY A 33 -0.62 -1.92 7.58
N ALA A 34 -0.37 -2.73 6.54
CA ALA A 34 -0.33 -4.19 6.64
C ALA A 34 1.08 -4.75 6.85
N LEU A 35 2.08 -4.19 6.15
CA LEU A 35 3.46 -4.67 6.09
C LEU A 35 4.44 -3.75 6.82
N GLY A 36 4.02 -2.56 7.26
CA GLY A 36 4.90 -1.55 7.86
C GLY A 36 5.82 -0.84 6.86
N THR A 37 5.75 -1.19 5.57
CA THR A 37 6.69 -0.71 4.54
C THR A 37 6.01 -0.24 3.27
N SER A 38 6.70 0.59 2.49
CA SER A 38 6.23 0.96 1.14
C SER A 38 6.29 -0.24 0.19
N PRO A 39 5.49 -0.29 -0.90
CA PRO A 39 5.46 -1.43 -1.81
C PRO A 39 6.80 -1.70 -2.50
N ILE A 40 7.60 -0.64 -2.69
CA ILE A 40 8.96 -0.75 -3.24
C ILE A 40 9.88 -1.36 -2.19
N SER A 41 9.81 -0.89 -0.95
CA SER A 41 10.60 -1.43 0.16
C SER A 41 10.20 -2.87 0.51
N PHE A 42 8.94 -3.26 0.34
CA PHE A 42 8.53 -4.65 0.44
C PHE A 42 9.26 -5.55 -0.57
N ILE A 43 9.43 -5.06 -1.80
CA ILE A 43 10.07 -5.82 -2.87
C ILE A 43 11.59 -5.85 -2.73
N THR A 44 12.22 -4.72 -2.38
CA THR A 44 13.68 -4.58 -2.31
C THR A 44 14.25 -4.74 -0.90
N GLY A 45 13.38 -4.91 0.09
CA GLY A 45 13.72 -5.02 1.50
C GLY A 45 14.56 -6.26 1.77
N LYS A 46 15.50 -6.12 2.71
CA LYS A 46 16.30 -7.23 3.19
C LYS A 46 15.49 -8.06 4.18
N GLN A 47 15.87 -9.33 4.34
CA GLN A 47 15.29 -10.20 5.35
C GLN A 47 15.62 -9.64 6.74
N ASP A 48 14.60 -9.26 7.51
CA ASP A 48 14.73 -8.76 8.88
C ASP A 48 13.82 -9.51 9.87
N LEU A 49 12.85 -10.27 9.37
CA LEU A 49 12.01 -11.13 10.18
C LEU A 49 12.79 -12.40 10.55
N GLY A 50 13.03 -12.56 11.84
CA GLY A 50 13.66 -13.77 12.37
C GLY A 50 13.43 -13.93 13.86
N MET A 51 13.30 -15.17 14.31
CA MET A 51 13.31 -15.49 15.74
C MET A 51 14.77 -15.47 16.24
N LYS A 52 15.14 -14.44 17.03
CA LYS A 52 16.44 -14.44 17.70
C LYS A 52 16.27 -14.91 19.14
N THR A 53 16.89 -16.04 19.46
CA THR A 53 17.08 -16.47 20.85
C THR A 53 18.16 -15.57 21.45
N SER A 54 17.77 -14.57 22.24
CA SER A 54 18.72 -13.77 23.00
C SER A 54 19.27 -14.63 24.15
N SER A 55 20.44 -15.24 23.95
CA SER A 55 21.23 -15.82 25.04
C SER A 55 22.03 -14.69 25.71
N GLY A 56 21.37 -13.95 26.60
CA GLY A 56 22.07 -13.09 27.55
C GLY A 56 22.95 -13.93 28.47
N TRP A 57 24.16 -13.45 28.76
CA TRP A 57 25.09 -14.06 29.72
C TRP A 57 24.51 -13.94 31.14
N GLY A 58 23.67 -14.89 31.50
CA GLY A 58 22.94 -14.92 32.77
C GLY A 58 22.04 -16.14 32.78
N ASP A 59 22.67 -17.31 32.78
CA ASP A 59 22.01 -18.61 32.84
C ASP A 59 21.10 -18.72 34.09
N MET A 60 20.01 -19.45 33.89
CA MET A 60 19.02 -19.92 34.86
C MET A 60 17.87 -18.97 35.23
N VAL A 61 16.68 -19.51 34.96
CA VAL A 61 15.35 -19.17 35.50
C VAL A 61 14.46 -18.37 34.54
N LEU A 62 13.58 -19.13 33.88
CA LEU A 62 12.28 -18.77 33.33
C LEU A 62 12.22 -18.46 31.82
N ALA A 63 11.99 -19.55 31.06
CA ALA A 63 11.46 -19.59 29.70
C ALA A 63 12.29 -18.87 28.63
N GLY A 64 12.82 -19.62 27.67
CA GLY A 64 13.34 -19.07 26.43
C GLY A 64 12.29 -18.16 25.77
N GLN A 65 12.37 -16.86 26.02
CA GLN A 65 11.61 -15.85 25.31
C GLN A 65 12.18 -15.79 23.91
N THR A 66 11.58 -16.55 23.00
CA THR A 66 11.68 -16.29 21.57
C THR A 66 11.06 -14.92 21.33
N SER A 67 11.89 -13.89 21.24
CA SER A 67 11.46 -12.55 20.83
C SER A 67 11.49 -12.48 19.30
N LEU A 68 10.36 -12.09 18.70
CA LEU A 68 10.28 -11.76 17.29
C LEU A 68 11.07 -10.47 17.06
N VAL A 69 12.19 -10.56 16.33
CA VAL A 69 12.99 -9.40 15.91
C VAL A 69 12.62 -9.06 14.47
N GLY A 70 12.51 -7.75 14.16
CA GLY A 70 12.15 -7.26 12.82
C GLY A 70 10.65 -7.28 12.49
N ALA A 71 9.78 -7.45 13.48
CA ALA A 71 8.32 -7.54 13.29
C ALA A 71 7.64 -6.21 12.87
N ASP A 72 8.41 -5.12 12.81
CA ASP A 72 7.93 -3.78 12.44
C ASP A 72 7.84 -3.61 10.92
N GLU A 73 8.68 -4.29 10.15
CA GLU A 73 8.76 -4.19 8.70
C GLU A 73 8.80 -5.58 8.06
N ILE A 74 7.82 -5.90 7.22
CA ILE A 74 7.74 -7.18 6.53
C ILE A 74 8.18 -6.98 5.09
N SER A 75 9.18 -7.74 4.64
CA SER A 75 9.68 -7.75 3.26
C SER A 75 9.33 -9.04 2.51
N LEU A 76 9.54 -9.07 1.18
CA LEU A 76 9.41 -10.29 0.38
C LEU A 76 10.39 -11.39 0.81
N ALA A 77 11.59 -11.01 1.27
CA ALA A 77 12.58 -11.97 1.75
C ALA A 77 12.09 -12.68 3.03
N ASP A 78 11.36 -11.97 3.89
CA ASP A 78 10.74 -12.52 5.10
C ASP A 78 9.56 -13.44 4.78
N LEU A 79 8.76 -13.08 3.78
CA LEU A 79 7.67 -13.93 3.32
C LEU A 79 8.18 -15.24 2.70
N LEU A 80 9.32 -15.21 2.03
CA LEU A 80 9.92 -16.38 1.39
C LEU A 80 10.67 -17.29 2.37
N SER A 81 11.25 -16.72 3.43
CA SER A 81 12.01 -17.47 4.44
C SER A 81 11.11 -17.99 5.57
N GLU A 82 10.19 -17.17 6.07
CA GLU A 82 9.36 -17.45 7.25
C GLU A 82 7.88 -17.07 7.00
N PRO A 83 7.20 -17.72 6.03
CA PRO A 83 5.86 -17.33 5.58
C PRO A 83 4.82 -17.35 6.70
N ALA A 84 4.83 -18.35 7.57
CA ALA A 84 3.83 -18.49 8.62
C ALA A 84 3.88 -17.34 9.64
N LEU A 85 5.09 -16.90 10.02
CA LEU A 85 5.30 -15.80 10.96
C LEU A 85 4.95 -14.45 10.31
N ALA A 86 5.41 -14.24 9.08
CA ALA A 86 5.07 -13.07 8.28
C ALA A 86 3.55 -12.90 8.15
N TYR A 87 2.82 -13.94 7.73
CA TYR A 87 1.35 -13.86 7.59
C TYR A 87 0.64 -13.55 8.91
N SER A 88 1.09 -14.13 10.02
CA SER A 88 0.49 -13.86 11.33
C SER A 88 0.69 -12.39 11.76
N GLN A 89 1.87 -11.83 11.50
CA GLN A 89 2.19 -10.45 11.80
C GLN A 89 1.43 -9.47 10.88
N ILE A 90 1.32 -9.78 9.57
CA ILE A 90 0.47 -9.00 8.64
C ILE A 90 -0.97 -8.96 9.14
N ALA A 91 -1.53 -10.12 9.53
CA ALA A 91 -2.90 -10.20 10.00
C ALA A 91 -3.13 -9.40 11.28
N ASN A 92 -2.15 -9.40 12.19
CA ASN A 92 -2.20 -8.60 13.42
C ASN A 92 -2.11 -7.10 13.12
N ASN A 93 -1.19 -6.68 12.25
CA ASN A 93 -1.02 -5.30 11.83
C ASN A 93 -2.25 -4.75 11.09
N MET A 94 -2.85 -5.55 10.20
CA MET A 94 -4.09 -5.16 9.53
C MET A 94 -5.27 -5.00 10.50
N ARG A 95 -5.31 -5.79 11.58
CA ARG A 95 -6.38 -5.66 12.60
C ARG A 95 -6.16 -4.45 13.50
N SER A 96 -4.94 -4.19 13.92
CA SER A 96 -4.61 -3.05 14.80
C SER A 96 -4.70 -1.71 14.06
N ASN A 97 -4.24 -1.65 12.80
CA ASN A 97 -4.15 -0.42 12.01
C ASN A 97 -5.25 -0.28 10.95
N GLY A 98 -6.11 -1.28 10.78
CA GLY A 98 -7.10 -1.32 9.69
C GLY A 98 -8.07 -0.15 9.66
N MET A 99 -8.47 0.37 10.83
CA MET A 99 -9.31 1.57 10.91
C MET A 99 -8.57 2.84 10.48
N GLY A 100 -7.33 3.03 10.96
CA GLY A 100 -6.50 4.19 10.57
C GLY A 100 -6.23 4.18 9.07
N MET A 101 -5.91 3.01 8.52
CA MET A 101 -5.69 2.76 7.11
C MET A 101 -6.93 3.07 6.24
N ALA A 102 -8.11 2.69 6.70
CA ALA A 102 -9.35 2.99 5.98
C ALA A 102 -9.62 4.50 5.91
N ILE A 103 -9.38 5.23 7.01
CA ILE A 103 -9.58 6.68 7.07
C ILE A 103 -8.58 7.40 6.16
N THR A 104 -7.29 7.03 6.20
CA THR A 104 -6.27 7.62 5.32
C THR A 104 -6.54 7.31 3.85
N ALA A 105 -6.97 6.09 3.51
CA ALA A 105 -7.36 5.72 2.15
C ALA A 105 -8.55 6.55 1.64
N VAL A 106 -9.58 6.75 2.47
CA VAL A 106 -10.71 7.62 2.10
C VAL A 106 -10.25 9.06 1.87
N GLY A 107 -9.46 9.61 2.80
CA GLY A 107 -8.90 10.96 2.68
C GLY A 107 -8.04 11.14 1.42
N PHE A 108 -7.18 10.17 1.12
CA PHE A 108 -6.34 10.17 -0.07
C PHE A 108 -7.16 10.15 -1.36
N ASN A 109 -8.18 9.29 -1.46
CA ASN A 109 -9.03 9.23 -2.66
C ASN A 109 -9.85 10.50 -2.87
N VAL A 110 -10.34 11.11 -1.79
CA VAL A 110 -11.03 12.40 -1.85
C VAL A 110 -10.06 13.50 -2.31
N GLY A 111 -8.87 13.57 -1.71
CA GLY A 111 -7.82 14.52 -2.09
C GLY A 111 -7.37 14.35 -3.54
N ALA A 112 -7.13 13.12 -3.99
CA ALA A 112 -6.78 12.80 -5.37
C ALA A 112 -7.90 13.24 -6.34
N LYS A 113 -9.17 13.05 -6.00
CA LYS A 113 -10.28 13.50 -6.85
C LYS A 113 -10.32 15.03 -6.99
N LEU A 114 -10.05 15.76 -5.90
CA LEU A 114 -9.96 17.22 -5.91
C LEU A 114 -8.74 17.69 -6.70
N LEU A 115 -7.58 17.09 -6.49
CA LEU A 115 -6.35 17.41 -7.23
C LEU A 115 -6.53 17.15 -8.73
N ARG A 116 -7.15 16.03 -9.12
CA ARG A 116 -7.48 15.75 -10.53
C ARG A 116 -8.36 16.84 -11.11
N ARG A 117 -9.33 17.33 -10.35
CA ARG A 117 -10.24 18.38 -10.80
C ARG A 117 -9.51 19.70 -10.98
N LEU A 118 -8.61 20.05 -10.06
CA LEU A 118 -7.78 21.25 -10.14
C LEU A 118 -6.80 21.19 -11.31
N LEU A 119 -6.08 20.08 -11.49
CA LEU A 119 -5.10 19.91 -12.58
C LEU A 119 -5.74 19.81 -13.97
N ARG A 120 -7.00 19.39 -14.07
CA ARG A 120 -7.72 19.38 -15.35
C ARG A 120 -7.91 20.77 -15.95
N GLN A 121 -8.07 21.79 -15.13
CA GLN A 121 -8.29 23.16 -15.58
C GLN A 121 -7.06 23.76 -16.29
N PRO A 122 -5.83 23.77 -15.71
CA PRO A 122 -4.64 24.26 -16.38
C PRO A 122 -4.26 23.40 -17.60
N ILE A 123 -4.42 22.06 -17.51
CA ILE A 123 -4.13 21.19 -18.66
C ILE A 123 -5.05 21.52 -19.85
N ASN A 124 -6.34 21.73 -19.59
CA ASN A 124 -7.29 22.08 -20.64
C ASN A 124 -7.06 23.49 -21.19
N SER A 125 -6.65 24.46 -20.35
CA SER A 125 -6.29 25.80 -20.84
C SER A 125 -5.02 25.77 -21.69
N SER A 126 -3.97 25.07 -21.26
CA SER A 126 -2.74 24.91 -22.04
C SER A 126 -3.00 24.18 -23.37
N ASN A 127 -3.78 23.09 -23.36
CA ASN A 127 -4.18 22.38 -24.58
C ASN A 127 -5.02 23.24 -25.53
N LYS A 128 -5.74 24.25 -25.03
CA LYS A 128 -6.48 25.22 -25.85
C LYS A 128 -5.56 26.30 -26.43
N MET A 129 -4.42 26.60 -25.81
CA MET A 129 -3.45 27.58 -26.29
C MET A 129 -2.47 27.00 -27.32
N ILE A 130 -2.26 25.67 -27.30
CA ILE A 130 -1.36 24.97 -28.23
C ILE A 130 -2.08 24.54 -29.53
N ARG A 131 -3.42 24.56 -29.54
CA ARG A 131 -4.27 24.19 -30.70
C ARG A 131 -4.73 25.41 -31.47
#